data_AF-A0A101HHJ5-F1
#
_entry.id   AF-A0A101HHJ5-F1
#
_cell.length_a   1.000
_cell.length_b   1.000
_cell.length_c   1.000
_cell.angle_alpha   90.00
_cell.angle_beta   90.00
_cell.angle_gamma   90.00
#
_symmetry.space_group_name_H-M   'P 1'
#
loop_
_entity.id
_entity.type
_entity.pdbx_description
1 polymer ?
#
loop_
_entity_poly.entity_id
_entity_poly.type
_entity_poly.pdbx_seq_one_letter_code
_entity_poly.pdbx_strand_id
1 'polypeptide(L)' 'LTRIQSLPIIGSEWEYQFYIDLTFTDYQRYRQSIDAITPLISKLKVLGEYREEKNAEENEQ' A
#
# COMPACT_ATOMS: atom_id res chain seq x y z
N LEU A 1 3.70 1.50 -7.18
CA LEU A 1 3.95 2.07 -5.83
C LEU A 1 3.87 3.58 -5.98
N THR A 2 2.94 4.23 -5.29
CA THR A 2 2.72 5.68 -5.37
C THR A 2 3.19 6.41 -4.11
N ARG A 3 3.13 5.74 -2.95
CA ARG A 3 3.65 6.27 -1.68
C ARG A 3 4.18 5.14 -0.79
N ILE A 4 5.26 5.42 -0.08
CA ILE A 4 5.76 4.57 1.01
C ILE A 4 6.21 5.44 2.18
N GLN A 5 5.78 5.11 3.40
CA GLN A 5 6.15 5.80 4.62
C GLN A 5 6.42 4.80 5.73
N SER A 6 7.53 5.00 6.45
CA SER A 6 7.92 4.17 7.59
C SER A 6 7.70 4.92 8.91
N LEU A 7 7.16 4.22 9.91
CA LEU A 7 7.11 4.68 11.30
C LEU A 7 7.85 3.67 12.19
N PRO A 8 8.71 4.13 13.13
CA PRO A 8 9.29 3.23 14.12
C PRO A 8 8.20 2.71 15.06
N ILE A 9 8.27 1.45 15.46
CA ILE A 9 7.37 0.88 16.46
C ILE A 9 7.94 1.18 17.85
N ILE A 10 7.22 1.98 18.64
CA ILE A 10 7.66 2.34 19.98
C ILE A 10 7.71 1.08 20.86
N GLY A 11 8.88 0.80 21.43
CA GLY A 11 9.11 -0.39 22.27
C GLY A 11 9.64 -1.61 21.53
N SER A 12 9.75 -1.57 20.20
CA SER A 12 10.42 -2.60 19.39
C SER A 12 11.58 -1.99 18.63
N GLU A 13 12.80 -2.09 19.17
CA GLU A 13 14.00 -1.65 18.46
C GLU A 13 14.15 -2.42 17.14
N TRP A 14 14.49 -1.70 16.07
CA TRP A 14 14.66 -2.24 14.71
C TRP A 14 13.40 -2.74 14.00
N GLU A 15 12.22 -2.57 14.60
CA GLU A 15 10.95 -2.84 13.92
C GLU A 15 10.31 -1.56 13.36
N TYR A 16 9.79 -1.68 12.14
CA TYR A 16 9.17 -0.57 11.43
C TYR A 16 7.82 -1.00 10.87
N GLN A 17 6.85 -0.10 10.97
CA GLN A 17 5.58 -0.20 10.26
C GLN A 17 5.65 0.63 8.97
N PHE A 18 5.15 0.06 7.87
CA PHE A 18 5.07 0.76 6.59
C PHE A 18 3.61 1.03 6.19
N TYR A 19 3.34 2.26 5.74
CA TYR A 19 2.13 2.63 5.02
C TYR A 19 2.47 2.75 3.54
N ILE A 20 1.74 2.00 2.71
CA ILE A 20 2.03 1.83 1.30
C ILE A 20 0.76 2.09 0.50
N ASP A 21 0.85 3.02 -0.44
CA ASP A 21 -0.15 3.20 -1.48
C ASP A 21 0.42 2.68 -2.81
N LEU A 22 -0.36 1.90 -3.54
CA LEU A 22 0.03 1.37 -4.83
C LEU A 22 -1.18 1.29 -5.77
N THR A 23 -0.89 1.38 -7.06
CA THR A 23 -1.83 1.12 -8.14
C THR A 23 -1.48 -0.22 -8.80
N PHE A 24 -2.50 -0.89 -9.32
CA PHE A 24 -2.34 -2.12 -10.09
C PHE A 24 -3.38 -2.14 -11.21
N THR A 25 -3.02 -2.75 -12.34
CA THR A 25 -3.94 -2.95 -13.48
C THR A 25 -4.53 -4.36 -13.49
N ASP A 26 -3.82 -5.32 -12.90
CA ASP A 26 -4.19 -6.72 -12.82
C ASP A 26 -4.42 -7.11 -11.34
N TYR A 27 -5.67 -7.45 -11.02
CA TYR A 27 -6.07 -7.84 -9.67
C TYR A 27 -5.44 -9.19 -9.24
N GLN A 28 -5.28 -10.15 -10.16
CA GLN A 28 -4.64 -11.43 -9.86
C GLN A 28 -3.18 -11.23 -9.47
N ARG A 29 -2.46 -10.41 -10.23
CA ARG A 29 -1.05 -10.11 -9.95
C ARG A 29 -0.87 -9.35 -8.64
N TYR A 30 -1.79 -8.43 -8.32
CA TYR A 30 -1.84 -7.77 -7.03
C TYR A 30 -1.97 -8.79 -5.90
N ARG A 31 -2.95 -9.70 -5.98
CA ARG A 31 -3.17 -10.74 -4.96
C ARG A 31 -1.98 -11.69 -4.79
N GLN A 32 -1.38 -12.14 -5.89
CA GLN A 32 -0.17 -12.96 -5.85
C GLN A 32 1.00 -12.24 -5.17
N SER A 33 1.13 -10.93 -5.40
CA SER A 33 2.17 -10.13 -4.74
C SER A 33 1.93 -10.02 -3.24
N ILE A 34 0.67 -9.86 -2.81
CA ILE A 34 0.29 -9.88 -1.40
C ILE A 34 0.63 -11.23 -0.76
N ASP A 35 0.28 -12.34 -1.41
CA ASP A 35 0.56 -13.68 -0.90
C ASP A 35 2.08 -13.94 -0.81
N ALA A 36 2.86 -13.44 -1.79
CA ALA A 36 4.30 -13.59 -1.82
C ALA A 36 5.03 -12.81 -0.71
N ILE A 37 4.53 -11.63 -0.32
CA ILE A 37 5.16 -10.82 0.74
C ILE A 37 4.70 -11.21 2.14
N THR A 38 3.50 -11.78 2.27
CA THR A 38 2.91 -12.15 3.58
C THR A 38 3.84 -13.01 4.45
N PRO A 39 4.58 -14.02 3.96
CA PRO A 39 5.50 -14.78 4.80
C PRO A 39 6.77 -14.02 5.21
N LEU A 40 7.06 -12.87 4.59
CA LEU A 40 8.27 -12.09 4.83
C LEU A 40 8.08 -11.00 5.88
N ILE A 41 6.86 -10.79 6.36
CA ILE A 41 6.50 -9.71 7.28
C ILE A 41 5.66 -10.24 8.44
N SER A 42 5.79 -9.61 9.60
CA SER A 42 5.07 -10.05 10.81
C SER A 42 3.56 -9.82 10.73
N LYS A 43 3.12 -8.78 10.00
CA LYS A 43 1.70 -8.42 9.88
C LYS A 43 1.44 -7.62 8.62
N LEU A 44 0.34 -7.92 7.96
CA LEU A 44 -0.21 -7.15 6.85
C LEU A 44 -1.65 -6.76 7.16
N LYS A 45 -2.03 -5.52 6.84
CA LYS A 45 -3.42 -5.07 6.87
C LYS A 45 -3.74 -4.26 5.63
N VAL A 46 -4.71 -4.71 4.84
CA VAL A 46 -5.26 -3.92 3.73
C VAL A 46 -6.24 -2.91 4.33
N LEU A 47 -5.97 -1.62 4.15
CA LEU A 47 -6.82 -0.52 4.66
C LEU A 47 -7.98 -0.21 3.72
N GLY A 48 -7.82 -0.50 2.43
CA GLY A 48 -8.87 -0.36 1.42
C GLY A 48 -8.33 -0.64 0.03
N GLU A 49 -9.25 -1.02 -0.87
CA GLU A 49 -9.03 -1.10 -2.31
C GLU A 49 -10.06 -0.17 -2.94
N TYR A 50 -9.61 0.83 -3.67
CA TYR A 50 -10.47 1.83 -4.29
C TYR A 50 -10.04 2.06 -5.73
N ARG A 51 -11.00 2.50 -6.56
CA ARG A 51 -10.68 2.94 -7.91
C ARG A 51 -9.97 4.27 -7.82
N GLU A 52 -8.89 4.42 -8.58
CA GLU A 52 -8.28 5.73 -8.78
C GLU A 52 -9.30 6.63 -9.48
N GLU A 53 -9.77 7.68 -8.80
CA GLU A 53 -10.54 8.72 -9.45
C GLU A 53 -9.59 9.63 -10.21
N LYS A 54 -9.70 9.62 -11.54
CA LYS A 54 -9.11 10.68 -12.36
C LYS A 54 -10.08 11.85 -12.37
N ASN A 55 -9.73 12.92 -11.63
CA ASN A 55 -10.05 14.33 -11.86
C ASN A 55 -10.90 15.05 -10.79
N ALA A 56 -10.34 16.17 -10.32
CA ALA A 56 -11.05 17.43 -10.13
C ALA A 56 -10.17 18.67 -10.48
N GLU A 57 -9.28 18.58 -11.49
CA GLU A 57 -8.47 19.74 -11.96
C GLU A 57 -8.66 20.06 -13.45
N GLU A 58 -9.72 19.56 -14.10
CA GLU A 58 -10.05 19.89 -15.51
C GLU A 58 -11.38 20.64 -15.67
N ASN A 59 -11.76 21.46 -14.68
CA ASN A 59 -12.88 22.41 -14.81
C ASN A 59 -12.42 23.86 -14.57
N GLU A 60 -11.37 24.29 -15.26
CA GLU A 60 -11.08 25.72 -15.47
C GLU A 60 -10.61 25.95 -16.91
N GLN A 61 -11.52 25.81 -17.89
CA GLN A 61 -11.48 26.52 -19.18
C GLN A 61 -12.90 26.88 -19.62
#